data_AF-A0A444Q6Z5-F1
#
_entry.id   AF-A0A444Q6Z5-F1
#
_cell.length_a   1.000
_cell.length_b   1.000
_cell.length_c   1.000
_cell.angle_alpha   90.00
_cell.angle_beta   90.00
_cell.angle_gamma   90.00
#
_symmetry.space_group_name_H-M   'P 1'
#
loop_
_entity.id
_entity.type
_entity.pdbx_description
1 polymer ?
#
loop_
_entity_poly.entity_id
_entity_poly.type
_entity_poly.pdbx_seq_one_letter_code
_entity_poly.pdbx_strand_id
1 'polypeptide(L)'
;MQSTWPGRTGPTDFRLPDGRDEDELVSTGDFAGCTFPLWFEPVLGVALRGDMVAANGAGYKIVSDRIVEVFDDLDVVGFLSTPADLRDGEGRRVPGFHMLHALPEAPGHEVRPFFRDLPHVWMFEVSARVRWELARRGIGDLRIRPARVVHECASRIVSDPSVLEAP
;
A
#
# COMPACT_ATOMS: atom_id res chain seq x y z
N MET A 1 -19.23 6.84 -8.73
CA MET A 1 -20.02 5.79 -9.39
C MET A 1 -19.59 4.49 -8.74
N GLN A 2 -20.51 3.66 -8.25
CA GLN A 2 -20.14 2.41 -7.57
C GLN A 2 -19.63 1.41 -8.61
N SER A 3 -18.45 0.85 -8.36
CA SER A 3 -17.91 -0.21 -9.18
C SER A 3 -18.63 -1.53 -8.83
N THR A 4 -19.43 -2.06 -9.76
CA THR A 4 -20.13 -3.34 -9.59
C THR A 4 -19.21 -4.47 -10.07
N TRP A 5 -18.36 -4.97 -9.19
CA TRP A 5 -17.44 -6.06 -9.52
C TRP A 5 -18.06 -7.44 -9.24
N PRO A 6 -17.93 -8.42 -10.16
CA PRO A 6 -18.28 -9.80 -9.88
C PRO A 6 -17.49 -10.33 -8.67
N GLY A 7 -18.19 -10.73 -7.60
CA GLY A 7 -17.58 -11.26 -6.37
C GLY A 7 -17.34 -10.24 -5.26
N ARG A 8 -17.52 -8.93 -5.51
CA ARG A 8 -17.51 -7.90 -4.44
C ARG A 8 -18.94 -7.63 -3.99
N THR A 9 -19.23 -7.84 -2.72
CA THR A 9 -20.56 -7.71 -2.12
C THR A 9 -20.91 -6.28 -1.69
N GLY A 10 -19.95 -5.35 -1.73
CA GLY A 10 -20.20 -3.92 -1.53
C GLY A 10 -18.94 -3.09 -1.31
N PRO A 11 -19.07 -1.75 -1.23
CA PRO A 11 -17.95 -0.84 -0.95
C PRO A 11 -17.45 -0.90 0.51
N THR A 12 -18.21 -1.55 1.40
CA THR A 12 -17.92 -1.66 2.85
C THR A 12 -17.76 -3.10 3.31
N ASP A 13 -17.87 -4.06 2.39
CA ASP A 13 -17.71 -5.47 2.70
C ASP A 13 -16.30 -5.89 2.27
N PHE A 14 -15.37 -5.90 3.22
CA PHE A 14 -13.99 -6.37 3.06
C PHE A 14 -13.92 -7.91 2.98
N ARG A 15 -14.99 -8.55 2.51
CA ARG A 15 -15.03 -10.01 2.36
C ARG A 15 -14.49 -10.39 1.00
N LEU A 16 -13.50 -11.25 1.03
CA LEU A 16 -12.92 -11.90 -0.14
C LEU A 16 -13.88 -12.98 -0.68
N PRO A 17 -13.67 -13.48 -1.92
CA PRO A 17 -14.55 -14.50 -2.53
C PRO A 17 -14.68 -15.80 -1.76
N ASP A 18 -13.67 -16.12 -0.96
CA ASP A 18 -13.63 -17.29 -0.09
C ASP A 18 -14.21 -17.02 1.30
N GLY A 19 -14.75 -15.81 1.54
CA GLY A 19 -15.37 -15.39 2.80
C GLY A 19 -14.38 -14.88 3.85
N ARG A 20 -13.07 -14.93 3.59
CA ARG A 20 -12.06 -14.35 4.48
C ARG A 20 -12.19 -12.83 4.56
N ASP A 21 -11.72 -12.30 5.66
CA ASP A 21 -11.63 -10.86 5.88
C ASP A 21 -10.35 -10.33 5.22
N GLU A 22 -10.49 -9.35 4.33
CA GLU A 22 -9.39 -8.74 3.58
C GLU A 22 -8.42 -8.03 4.54
N ASP A 23 -8.92 -7.35 5.58
CA ASP A 23 -8.07 -6.68 6.56
C ASP A 23 -7.26 -7.69 7.37
N GLU A 24 -7.86 -8.82 7.77
CA GLU A 24 -7.15 -9.90 8.46
C GLU A 24 -6.06 -10.52 7.57
N LEU A 25 -6.38 -10.77 6.30
CA LEU A 25 -5.41 -11.28 5.34
C LEU A 25 -4.22 -10.32 5.16
N VAL A 26 -4.50 -9.03 4.95
CA VAL A 26 -3.44 -8.04 4.79
C VAL A 26 -2.61 -7.89 6.06
N SER A 27 -3.25 -7.90 7.23
CA SER A 27 -2.57 -7.75 8.51
C SER A 27 -1.65 -8.93 8.82
N THR A 28 -2.04 -10.14 8.43
CA THR A 28 -1.25 -11.36 8.64
C THR A 28 -0.18 -11.58 7.57
N GLY A 29 -0.37 -11.02 6.38
CA GLY A 29 0.53 -11.25 5.24
C GLY A 29 0.40 -12.64 4.62
N ASP A 30 -0.65 -13.42 4.94
CA ASP A 30 -0.86 -14.79 4.46
C ASP A 30 -1.37 -14.86 3.00
N PHE A 31 -0.64 -14.21 2.09
CA PHE A 31 -1.03 -14.13 0.68
C PHE A 31 -0.87 -15.46 -0.06
N ALA A 32 -0.01 -16.37 0.45
CA ALA A 32 0.23 -17.67 -0.15
C ALA A 32 -1.04 -18.55 -0.21
N GLY A 33 -1.99 -18.34 0.72
CA GLY A 33 -3.28 -19.03 0.73
C GLY A 33 -4.32 -18.47 -0.26
N CYS A 34 -4.01 -17.39 -0.99
CA CYS A 34 -4.97 -16.73 -1.88
C CYS A 34 -4.89 -17.30 -3.30
N THR A 35 -6.00 -17.88 -3.78
CA THR A 35 -6.12 -18.39 -5.16
C THR A 35 -6.74 -17.36 -6.13
N PHE A 36 -7.02 -16.16 -5.63
CA PHE A 36 -7.58 -15.05 -6.39
C PHE A 36 -6.73 -13.79 -6.16
N PRO A 37 -6.70 -12.86 -7.13
CA PRO A 37 -6.03 -11.59 -6.95
C PRO A 37 -6.80 -10.72 -5.95
N LEU A 38 -6.07 -9.91 -5.19
CA LEU A 38 -6.67 -8.89 -4.33
C LEU A 38 -7.04 -7.66 -5.15
N TRP A 39 -8.20 -7.08 -4.84
CA TRP A 39 -8.80 -6.04 -5.67
C TRP A 39 -8.71 -4.68 -5.02
N PHE A 40 -8.23 -3.69 -5.77
CA PHE A 40 -8.07 -2.35 -5.24
C PHE A 40 -8.66 -1.30 -6.18
N GLU A 41 -9.36 -0.33 -5.60
CA GLU A 41 -9.81 0.88 -6.29
C GLU A 41 -9.09 2.08 -5.67
N PRO A 42 -8.48 2.98 -6.47
CA PRO A 42 -7.89 4.21 -5.96
C PRO A 42 -8.93 5.09 -5.24
N VAL A 43 -8.52 5.81 -4.20
CA VAL A 43 -9.39 6.81 -3.55
C VAL A 43 -9.72 7.93 -4.55
N LEU A 44 -11.02 8.21 -4.72
CA LEU A 44 -11.62 9.45 -5.26
C LEU A 44 -10.94 10.09 -6.48
N GLY A 45 -11.09 9.49 -7.67
CA GLY A 45 -10.83 10.19 -8.94
C GLY A 45 -9.41 10.72 -9.14
N VAL A 46 -8.47 10.34 -8.26
CA VAL A 46 -7.08 10.70 -8.37
C VAL A 46 -6.53 9.88 -9.54
N ALA A 47 -6.12 10.58 -10.59
CA ALA A 47 -5.26 9.98 -11.61
C ALA A 47 -4.16 9.19 -10.89
N LEU A 48 -3.92 7.95 -11.28
CA LEU A 48 -2.81 7.15 -10.78
C LEU A 48 -1.51 7.93 -11.03
N ARG A 49 -1.07 8.69 -10.03
CA ARG A 49 0.12 9.52 -10.12
C ARG A 49 1.19 8.82 -9.31
N GLY A 50 1.97 8.01 -10.00
CA GLY A 50 3.23 7.52 -9.47
C GLY A 50 3.35 6.03 -9.23
N ASP A 51 4.44 5.72 -8.53
CA ASP A 51 4.83 4.38 -8.17
C ASP A 51 4.15 3.87 -6.88
N MET A 52 3.19 4.61 -6.33
CA MET A 52 2.41 4.21 -5.15
C MET A 52 0.98 4.77 -5.17
N VAL A 53 0.01 3.94 -4.82
CA VAL A 53 -1.42 4.25 -4.91
C VAL A 53 -2.05 4.19 -3.52
N ALA A 54 -2.78 5.25 -3.17
CA ALA A 54 -3.71 5.22 -2.04
C ALA A 54 -5.01 4.53 -2.48
N ALA A 55 -5.26 3.31 -2.01
CA ALA A 55 -6.48 2.55 -2.28
C ALA A 55 -7.59 2.89 -1.26
N ASN A 56 -8.85 2.82 -1.69
CA ASN A 56 -10.01 3.16 -0.86
C ASN A 56 -10.26 2.13 0.24
N GLY A 57 -10.55 2.61 1.44
CA GLY A 57 -11.12 1.82 2.56
C GLY A 57 -10.10 1.26 3.56
N ALA A 58 -8.92 0.85 3.12
CA ALA A 58 -7.88 0.37 4.01
C ALA A 58 -6.52 0.84 3.49
N GLY A 59 -5.65 1.31 4.38
CA GLY A 59 -4.33 1.85 4.03
C GLY A 59 -3.34 0.80 3.57
N TYR A 60 -3.69 0.13 2.49
CA TYR A 60 -2.86 -0.80 1.76
C TYR A 60 -1.73 -0.06 1.07
N LYS A 61 -0.55 -0.67 1.09
CA LYS A 61 0.66 -0.13 0.49
C LYS A 61 0.73 -0.67 -0.94
N ILE A 62 -0.03 -0.08 -1.85
CA ILE A 62 0.00 -0.50 -3.27
C ILE A 62 1.15 0.24 -3.96
N VAL A 63 2.09 -0.50 -4.53
CA VAL A 63 3.33 0.00 -5.15
C VAL A 63 3.49 -0.53 -6.57
N SER A 64 4.19 0.19 -7.44
CA SER A 64 4.49 -0.30 -8.79
C SER A 64 5.54 -1.40 -8.79
N ASP A 65 5.60 -2.20 -9.86
CA ASP A 65 6.63 -3.24 -10.07
C ASP A 65 8.04 -2.65 -9.96
N ARG A 66 8.23 -1.40 -10.37
CA ARG A 66 9.53 -0.71 -10.33
C ARG A 66 10.09 -0.58 -8.91
N ILE A 67 9.22 -0.47 -7.90
CA ILE A 67 9.65 -0.46 -6.49
C ILE A 67 10.07 -1.86 -6.06
N VAL A 68 9.31 -2.88 -6.45
CA VAL A 68 9.62 -4.28 -6.15
C VAL A 68 10.94 -4.70 -6.79
N GLU A 69 11.18 -4.32 -8.05
CA GLU A 69 12.45 -4.54 -8.75
C GLU A 69 13.64 -3.91 -8.02
N VAL A 70 13.48 -2.73 -7.43
CA VAL A 70 14.55 -2.12 -6.61
C VAL A 70 14.79 -2.91 -5.32
N PHE A 71 13.74 -3.46 -4.72
CA PHE A 71 13.88 -4.25 -3.51
C PHE A 71 14.59 -5.56 -3.80
N ASP A 72 14.25 -6.21 -4.90
CA ASP A 72 14.92 -7.42 -5.37
C ASP A 72 16.39 -7.15 -5.72
N ASP A 73 16.69 -6.10 -6.49
CA ASP A 73 18.06 -5.73 -6.88
C ASP A 73 18.98 -5.40 -5.70
N LEU A 74 18.40 -4.94 -4.59
CA LEU A 74 19.13 -4.57 -3.39
C LEU A 74 19.14 -5.67 -2.32
N ASP A 75 18.50 -6.81 -2.55
CA ASP A 75 18.26 -7.86 -1.54
C ASP A 75 17.59 -7.29 -0.27
N VAL A 76 16.58 -6.43 -0.45
CA VAL A 76 15.86 -5.78 0.66
C VAL A 76 15.03 -6.81 1.42
N VAL A 77 15.09 -6.72 2.75
CA VAL A 77 14.31 -7.58 3.65
C VAL A 77 13.35 -6.75 4.51
N GLY A 78 12.33 -7.43 5.06
CA GLY A 78 11.30 -6.79 5.91
C GLY A 78 9.98 -6.53 5.21
N PHE A 79 9.70 -7.19 4.08
CA PHE A 79 8.41 -7.08 3.40
C PHE A 79 8.00 -8.40 2.74
N LEU A 80 6.70 -8.50 2.46
CA LEU A 80 6.09 -9.44 1.53
C LEU A 80 5.40 -8.64 0.43
N SER A 81 5.34 -9.18 -0.78
CA SER A 81 4.58 -8.58 -1.87
C SER A 81 3.75 -9.62 -2.60
N THR A 82 2.61 -9.19 -3.16
CA THR A 82 1.77 -10.00 -4.03
C THR A 82 1.20 -9.13 -5.15
N PRO A 83 1.01 -9.65 -6.38
CA PRO A 83 0.37 -8.90 -7.45
C PRO A 83 -1.01 -8.37 -7.03
N ALA A 84 -1.31 -7.13 -7.39
CA ALA A 84 -2.58 -6.47 -7.15
C ALA A 84 -3.42 -6.42 -8.45
N ASP A 85 -4.72 -6.75 -8.38
CA ASP A 85 -5.67 -6.43 -9.46
C ASP A 85 -6.24 -5.04 -9.24
N LEU A 86 -5.43 -4.04 -9.61
CA LEU A 86 -5.78 -2.63 -9.57
C LEU A 86 -6.65 -2.27 -10.78
N ARG A 87 -7.73 -1.51 -10.55
CA ARG A 87 -8.61 -1.02 -11.62
C ARG A 87 -8.87 0.48 -11.50
N ASP A 88 -9.03 1.14 -12.64
CA ASP A 88 -9.44 2.54 -12.68
C ASP A 88 -10.94 2.70 -12.38
N GLY A 89 -11.41 3.95 -12.28
CA GLY A 89 -12.82 4.26 -12.02
C GLY A 89 -13.79 3.84 -13.14
N GLU A 90 -13.27 3.44 -14.31
CA GLU A 90 -14.04 2.86 -15.41
C GLU A 90 -14.03 1.31 -15.37
N GLY A 91 -13.37 0.71 -14.38
CA GLY A 91 -13.23 -0.73 -14.20
C GLY A 91 -12.16 -1.38 -15.06
N ARG A 92 -11.35 -0.61 -15.80
CA ARG A 92 -10.26 -1.14 -16.61
C ARG A 92 -9.09 -1.54 -15.72
N ARG A 93 -8.47 -2.68 -16.05
CA ARG A 93 -7.30 -3.18 -15.33
C ARG A 93 -6.10 -2.26 -15.55
N VAL A 94 -5.38 -2.01 -14.47
CA VAL A 94 -4.13 -1.26 -14.44
C VAL A 94 -3.03 -2.24 -14.01
N PRO A 95 -2.24 -2.78 -14.95
CA PRO A 95 -1.19 -3.74 -14.62
C PRO A 95 0.01 -3.06 -13.96
N GLY A 96 0.92 -3.86 -13.41
CA GLY A 96 2.22 -3.40 -12.93
C GLY A 96 2.23 -2.87 -11.50
N PHE A 97 1.34 -3.40 -10.65
CA PHE A 97 1.23 -3.02 -9.25
C PHE A 97 1.16 -4.25 -8.34
N HIS A 98 1.78 -4.10 -7.17
CA HIS A 98 1.80 -5.06 -6.08
C HIS A 98 1.20 -4.45 -4.83
N MET A 99 0.54 -5.28 -4.03
CA MET A 99 0.34 -4.95 -2.63
C MET A 99 1.59 -5.33 -1.85
N LEU A 100 2.04 -4.40 -1.01
CA LEU A 100 3.15 -4.60 -0.10
C LEU A 100 2.63 -4.73 1.34
N HIS A 101 3.15 -5.73 2.04
CA HIS A 101 3.00 -5.87 3.48
C HIS A 101 4.38 -5.71 4.12
N ALA A 102 4.54 -4.69 4.96
CA ALA A 102 5.78 -4.49 5.72
C ALA A 102 5.73 -5.38 6.96
N LEU A 103 6.73 -6.23 7.14
CA LEU A 103 6.80 -7.13 8.28
C LEU A 103 7.08 -6.36 9.57
N PRO A 104 6.72 -6.91 10.75
CA PRO A 104 7.10 -6.33 12.04
C PRO A 104 8.60 -6.01 12.11
N GLU A 105 8.95 -4.92 12.80
CA GLU A 105 10.34 -4.46 12.87
C GLU A 105 11.27 -5.52 13.46
N ALA A 106 12.33 -5.85 12.73
CA ALA A 106 13.41 -6.72 13.20
C ALA A 106 14.78 -6.18 12.74
N PRO A 107 15.89 -6.56 13.40
CA PRO A 107 17.23 -6.18 12.96
C PRO A 107 17.48 -6.55 11.50
N GLY A 108 17.97 -5.59 10.71
CA GLY A 108 18.23 -5.77 9.28
C GLY A 108 17.03 -5.46 8.38
N HIS A 109 15.80 -5.31 8.91
CA HIS A 109 14.66 -4.88 8.10
C HIS A 109 14.87 -3.46 7.56
N GLU A 110 14.87 -3.38 6.23
CA GLU A 110 15.02 -2.15 5.47
C GLU A 110 13.70 -1.59 4.98
N VAL A 111 12.62 -2.38 5.05
CA VAL A 111 11.24 -1.92 4.94
C VAL A 111 10.57 -2.10 6.29
N ARG A 112 9.84 -1.09 6.78
CA ARG A 112 9.20 -1.13 8.09
C ARG A 112 7.80 -0.55 8.06
N PRO A 113 6.88 -1.04 8.89
CA PRO A 113 5.58 -0.43 9.03
C PRO A 113 5.72 0.98 9.60
N PHE A 114 5.00 1.92 9.01
CA PHE A 114 4.89 3.26 9.54
C PHE A 114 3.90 3.24 10.73
N PHE A 115 4.26 3.82 11.88
CA PHE A 115 3.47 3.79 13.13
C PHE A 115 3.17 2.38 13.70
N ARG A 116 4.19 1.58 14.02
CA ARG A 116 4.03 0.35 14.83
C ARG A 116 2.93 -0.59 14.32
N ASP A 117 2.90 -0.78 13.00
CA ASP A 117 2.06 -1.77 12.33
C ASP A 117 0.56 -1.46 12.29
N LEU A 118 0.18 -0.17 12.20
CA LEU A 118 -1.20 0.16 11.91
C LEU A 118 -1.58 -0.35 10.51
N PRO A 119 -2.51 -1.34 10.40
CA PRO A 119 -2.79 -2.03 9.14
C PRO A 119 -3.43 -1.10 8.11
N HIS A 120 -4.09 -0.03 8.56
CA HIS A 120 -4.75 0.94 7.69
C HIS A 120 -3.88 2.16 7.36
N VAL A 121 -2.56 2.05 7.49
CA VAL A 121 -1.64 3.12 7.07
C VAL A 121 -0.94 2.74 5.78
N TRP A 122 -1.27 3.48 4.73
CA TRP A 122 -0.69 3.31 3.38
C TRP A 122 0.80 3.65 3.35
N MET A 123 1.36 4.27 4.39
CA MET A 123 2.77 4.62 4.46
C MET A 123 3.63 3.46 5.02
N PHE A 124 4.87 3.40 4.57
CA PHE A 124 5.91 2.54 5.15
C PHE A 124 7.23 3.30 5.16
N GLU A 125 8.15 2.86 5.99
CA GLU A 125 9.50 3.39 6.05
C GLU A 125 10.44 2.52 5.25
N VAL A 126 11.45 3.16 4.65
CA VAL A 126 12.55 2.46 4.00
C VAL A 126 13.89 2.94 4.53
N SER A 127 14.92 2.11 4.45
CA SER A 127 16.29 2.49 4.77
C SER A 127 16.77 3.64 3.87
N ALA A 128 17.80 4.36 4.32
CA ALA A 128 18.41 5.42 3.51
C ALA A 128 19.00 4.89 2.19
N ARG A 129 19.50 3.64 2.19
CA ARG A 129 20.03 2.94 1.01
C ARG A 129 18.93 2.75 -0.03
N VAL A 130 17.82 2.17 0.38
CA VAL A 130 16.64 1.94 -0.48
C VAL A 130 16.09 3.26 -1.01
N ARG A 131 15.90 4.25 -0.12
CA ARG A 131 15.45 5.60 -0.52
C ARG A 131 16.33 6.19 -1.62
N TRP A 132 17.65 6.11 -1.47
CA TRP A 132 18.59 6.68 -2.43
C TRP A 132 18.46 6.00 -3.80
N GLU A 133 18.32 4.68 -3.82
CA GLU A 133 18.20 3.92 -5.06
C GLU A 133 16.88 4.21 -5.80
N LEU A 134 15.76 4.29 -5.07
CA LEU A 134 14.47 4.70 -5.64
C LEU A 134 14.59 6.08 -6.32
N ALA A 135 15.20 7.05 -5.62
CA ALA A 135 15.43 8.39 -6.14
C ALA A 135 16.36 8.39 -7.37
N ARG A 136 17.45 7.62 -7.34
CA ARG A 136 18.40 7.49 -8.45
C ARG A 136 17.75 6.96 -9.72
N ARG A 137 16.79 6.04 -9.59
CA ARG A 137 16.05 5.45 -10.72
C ARG A 137 14.87 6.28 -11.20
N GLY A 138 14.67 7.48 -10.63
CA GLY A 138 13.54 8.35 -10.96
C GLY A 138 12.19 7.70 -10.68
N ILE A 139 12.14 6.73 -9.75
CA ILE A 139 10.88 6.18 -9.22
C ILE A 139 10.25 7.31 -8.40
N GLY A 140 9.17 7.86 -8.92
CA GLY A 140 8.70 9.21 -8.66
C GLY A 140 7.24 9.26 -8.19
N ASP A 141 6.74 10.47 -7.92
CA ASP A 141 5.44 10.78 -7.29
C ASP A 141 5.23 10.21 -5.87
N LEU A 142 6.24 9.55 -5.31
CA LEU A 142 6.38 9.31 -3.88
C LEU A 142 6.70 10.64 -3.17
N ARG A 143 5.84 11.10 -2.26
CA ARG A 143 6.21 12.16 -1.30
C ARG A 143 7.15 11.57 -0.24
N ILE A 144 8.43 11.46 -0.57
CA ILE A 144 9.46 10.97 0.35
C ILE A 144 9.77 12.08 1.37
N ARG A 145 9.51 11.81 2.65
CA ARG A 145 9.86 12.69 3.77
C ARG A 145 10.68 11.92 4.81
N PRO A 146 11.56 12.57 5.57
CA PRO A 146 12.22 11.92 6.70
C PRO A 146 11.16 11.36 7.64
N ALA A 147 11.29 10.08 8.02
CA ALA A 147 10.30 9.37 8.85
C ALA A 147 9.91 10.17 10.10
N ARG A 148 10.89 10.76 10.81
CA ARG A 148 10.66 11.62 11.99
C ARG A 148 9.65 12.75 11.74
N VAL A 149 9.69 13.39 10.58
CA VAL A 149 8.79 14.51 10.21
C VAL A 149 7.38 13.99 9.93
N VAL A 150 7.27 12.82 9.29
CA VAL A 150 5.97 12.21 9.02
C VAL A 150 5.35 11.68 10.31
N HIS A 151 6.13 11.10 11.24
CA HIS A 151 5.63 10.64 12.54
C HIS A 151 4.97 11.80 13.30
N GLU A 152 5.60 12.96 13.39
CA GLU A 152 4.98 14.12 14.07
C GLU A 152 3.68 14.59 13.40
N CYS A 153 3.59 14.57 12.07
CA CYS A 153 2.39 14.94 11.33
C CYS A 153 1.29 13.87 11.39
N ALA A 154 1.62 12.60 11.20
CA ALA A 154 0.65 11.51 11.18
C ALA A 154 0.18 11.13 12.58
N SER A 155 0.97 11.37 13.64
CA SER A 155 0.44 11.34 15.02
C SER A 155 -0.68 12.35 15.19
N ARG A 156 -0.61 13.53 14.55
CA ARG A 156 -1.68 14.53 14.58
C ARG A 156 -2.87 14.12 13.72
N ILE A 157 -2.66 13.57 12.52
CA ILE A 157 -3.74 13.08 11.64
C ILE A 157 -4.50 11.89 12.26
N VAL A 158 -3.80 10.97 12.90
CA VAL A 158 -4.42 9.83 13.61
C VAL A 158 -5.17 10.29 14.86
N SER A 159 -4.70 11.34 15.53
CA SER A 159 -5.37 11.90 16.72
C SER A 159 -6.51 12.86 16.36
N ASP A 160 -6.48 13.47 15.18
CA ASP A 160 -7.48 14.39 14.64
C ASP A 160 -7.58 14.24 13.10
N PRO A 161 -8.51 13.40 12.62
CA PRO A 161 -8.70 13.15 11.19
C PRO A 161 -9.12 14.39 10.38
N SER A 162 -9.67 15.44 11.02
CA SER A 162 -10.12 16.66 10.34
C SER A 162 -8.97 17.48 9.73
N VAL A 163 -7.72 17.19 10.13
CA VAL A 163 -6.50 17.82 9.62
C VAL A 163 -6.24 17.49 8.14
N LEU A 164 -6.89 16.45 7.60
CA LEU A 164 -6.85 16.11 6.16
C LEU A 164 -7.77 16.98 5.30
N GLU A 165 -8.71 17.71 5.91
CA GLU A 165 -9.70 18.55 5.20
C GLU A 165 -9.31 20.04 5.12
N ALA A 166 -8.19 20.44 5.73
CA ALA A 166 -7.76 21.85 5.70
C ALA A 166 -7.09 22.20 4.34
N PRO A 167 -7.51 23.29 3.68
CA PRO A 167 -7.05 23.69 2.34
C PRO A 167 -5.56 24.09 2.26
#